data_AF-A0ABD8B505-F1
#
_entry.id   AF-A0ABD8B505-F1
#
_cell.length_a   1.000
_cell.length_b   1.000
_cell.length_c   1.000
_cell.angle_alpha   90.00
_cell.angle_beta   90.00
_cell.angle_gamma   90.00
#
_symmetry.space_group_name_H-M   'P 1'
#
loop_
_entity.id
_entity.type
_entity.pdbx_description
1 polymer ?
#
loop_
_entity_poly.entity_id
_entity_poly.type
_entity_poly.pdbx_seq_one_letter_code
_entity_poly.pdbx_strand_id
1 'polypeptide(L)'
;MVAGCLRNVSAVGRWLALHGYGTLERPLAVIAAGERWPDGSLRPGLENLMGAGAVIAALLATGGAGPLSPEAAAARTAYTGTPDAAGAVAACSSALELARSGFADDVAIAVEVDASTTVPVLTDGAFTAGTHTAGSPLDGAAHTGPVHPTPPG
;
A
#
# COMPACT_ATOMS: atom_id res chain seq x y z
N MET A 1 6.57 0.09 -12.50
CA MET A 1 6.00 -0.58 -11.30
C MET A 1 5.80 0.47 -10.24
N VAL A 2 4.76 0.36 -9.41
CA VAL A 2 4.58 1.21 -8.23
C VAL A 2 4.56 0.36 -6.96
N ALA A 3 5.00 0.93 -5.85
CA ALA A 3 4.90 0.28 -4.53
C ALA A 3 3.70 0.83 -3.76
N GLY A 4 2.90 -0.08 -3.19
CA GLY A 4 1.74 0.26 -2.36
C GLY A 4 1.80 -0.46 -1.03
N CYS A 5 1.40 0.25 0.02
CA CYS A 5 1.18 -0.27 1.37
C CYS A 5 0.00 0.51 1.99
N LEU A 6 -0.49 0.07 3.16
CA LEU A 6 -1.60 0.74 3.86
C LEU A 6 -1.37 2.26 3.99
N ARG A 7 -0.11 2.68 4.18
CA ARG A 7 0.27 4.08 4.36
C ARG A 7 -0.01 4.97 3.15
N ASN A 8 -0.15 4.43 1.94
CA ASN A 8 -0.34 5.23 0.73
C ASN A 8 -1.43 4.71 -0.23
N VAL A 9 -2.34 3.84 0.24
CA VAL A 9 -3.33 3.15 -0.61
C VAL A 9 -4.16 4.09 -1.47
N SER A 10 -4.66 5.19 -0.91
CA SER A 10 -5.48 6.15 -1.64
C SER A 10 -4.66 6.94 -2.66
N ALA A 11 -3.41 7.27 -2.34
CA ALA A 11 -2.52 7.94 -3.29
C ALA A 11 -2.18 7.02 -4.48
N VAL A 12 -1.87 5.75 -4.20
CA VAL A 12 -1.60 4.73 -5.22
C VAL A 12 -2.83 4.50 -6.10
N GLY A 13 -4.02 4.33 -5.51
CA GLY A 13 -5.26 4.13 -6.26
C GLY A 13 -5.56 5.29 -7.22
N ARG A 14 -5.46 6.54 -6.74
CA ARG A 14 -5.63 7.73 -7.59
C ARG A 14 -4.55 7.82 -8.67
N TRP A 15 -3.29 7.57 -8.33
CA TRP A 15 -2.19 7.62 -9.30
C TRP A 15 -2.40 6.62 -10.43
N LEU A 16 -2.78 5.38 -10.09
CA LEU A 16 -3.09 4.33 -11.07
C LEU A 16 -4.23 4.76 -12.00
N ALA A 17 -5.32 5.29 -11.44
CA ALA A 17 -6.48 5.75 -12.21
C ALA A 17 -6.13 6.94 -13.12
N LEU A 18 -5.40 7.94 -12.62
CA LEU A 18 -4.95 9.10 -13.40
C LEU A 18 -4.06 8.69 -14.57
N HIS A 19 -3.25 7.65 -14.37
CA HIS A 19 -2.43 7.08 -15.41
C HIS A 19 -3.19 6.05 -16.25
N GLY A 20 -4.50 5.84 -16.08
CA GLY A 20 -5.32 4.96 -16.90
C GLY A 20 -5.06 3.46 -16.70
N TYR A 21 -4.49 3.03 -15.57
CA TYR A 21 -4.35 1.61 -15.24
C TYR A 21 -5.63 1.02 -14.64
N GLY A 22 -5.82 -0.29 -14.80
CA GLY A 22 -6.97 -1.02 -14.27
C GLY A 22 -8.14 -1.11 -15.24
N THR A 23 -7.93 -0.80 -16.52
CA THR A 23 -8.92 -0.97 -17.61
C THR A 23 -8.57 -2.19 -18.47
N LEU A 24 -9.45 -2.54 -19.42
CA LEU A 24 -9.19 -3.62 -20.39
C LEU A 24 -7.98 -3.32 -21.29
N GLU A 25 -7.80 -2.06 -21.67
CA GLU A 25 -6.71 -1.60 -22.53
C GLU A 25 -5.38 -1.53 -21.78
N ARG A 26 -5.44 -1.34 -20.45
CA ARG A 26 -4.29 -1.16 -19.58
C ARG A 26 -4.47 -1.95 -18.28
N PRO A 27 -4.44 -3.29 -18.37
CA PRO A 27 -4.61 -4.15 -17.22
C PRO A 27 -3.50 -3.93 -16.20
N LEU A 28 -3.82 -4.21 -14.94
CA LEU A 28 -2.91 -4.08 -13.81
C LEU A 28 -2.82 -5.42 -13.08
N ALA A 29 -1.60 -5.83 -12.73
CA ALA A 29 -1.37 -6.92 -11.78
C ALA A 29 -0.91 -6.34 -10.45
N VAL A 30 -1.50 -6.83 -9.35
CA VAL A 30 -1.06 -6.51 -7.98
C VAL A 30 -0.29 -7.70 -7.46
N ILE A 31 1.00 -7.49 -7.15
CA ILE A 31 1.90 -8.55 -6.67
C ILE A 31 2.07 -8.39 -5.17
N ALA A 32 1.47 -9.29 -4.39
CA ALA A 32 1.75 -9.45 -2.98
C ALA A 32 3.20 -9.94 -2.81
N ALA A 33 4.04 -9.18 -2.11
CA ALA A 33 5.47 -9.48 -2.00
C ALA A 33 5.74 -10.85 -1.37
N GLY A 34 4.91 -11.24 -0.41
CA GLY A 34 5.01 -12.50 0.31
C GLY A 34 6.22 -12.55 1.23
N GLU A 35 6.40 -13.69 1.90
CA GLU A 35 7.55 -13.99 2.73
C GLU A 35 7.96 -15.45 2.48
N ARG A 36 9.18 -15.84 2.88
CA ARG A 36 9.62 -17.23 2.81
C ARG A 36 9.84 -17.78 4.21
N TRP A 37 9.47 -19.04 4.40
CA TRP A 37 9.90 -19.81 5.56
C TRP A 37 11.41 -20.09 5.50
N PRO A 38 12.06 -20.51 6.61
CA PRO A 38 13.47 -20.87 6.62
C PRO A 38 13.86 -21.97 5.62
N ASP A 39 12.90 -22.83 5.25
CA ASP A 39 13.09 -23.86 4.22
C ASP A 39 12.98 -23.33 2.76
N GLY A 40 12.73 -22.02 2.61
CA GLY A 40 12.62 -21.32 1.33
C GLY A 40 11.23 -21.38 0.69
N SER A 41 10.27 -22.10 1.28
CA SER A 41 8.90 -22.17 0.77
C SER A 41 8.14 -20.87 1.00
N LEU A 42 7.15 -20.58 0.15
CA LEU A 42 6.34 -19.36 0.25
C LEU A 42 5.44 -19.42 1.50
N ARG A 43 5.50 -18.38 2.33
CA ARG A 43 4.52 -18.09 3.38
C ARG A 43 3.46 -17.12 2.82
N PRO A 44 2.19 -17.55 2.70
CA PRO A 44 1.10 -16.61 2.49
C PRO A 44 0.97 -15.68 3.71
N GLY A 45 1.20 -14.38 3.51
CA GLY A 45 1.07 -13.37 4.57
C GLY A 45 -0.28 -12.66 4.50
N LEU A 46 -0.99 -12.60 5.63
CA LEU A 46 -2.25 -11.85 5.77
C LEU A 46 -2.03 -10.36 5.42
N GLU A 47 -0.94 -9.78 5.93
CA GLU A 47 -0.51 -8.42 5.69
C GLU A 47 -0.35 -8.10 4.19
N ASN A 48 0.17 -9.04 3.42
CA ASN A 48 0.36 -8.89 1.98
C ASN A 48 -0.98 -8.97 1.23
N LEU A 49 -1.87 -9.88 1.64
CA LEU A 49 -3.23 -9.98 1.09
C LEU A 49 -4.04 -8.71 1.40
N MET A 50 -3.96 -8.20 2.63
CA MET A 50 -4.64 -6.97 3.04
C MET A 50 -4.10 -5.76 2.29
N GLY A 51 -2.78 -5.62 2.14
CA GLY A 51 -2.18 -4.55 1.35
C GLY A 51 -2.62 -4.57 -0.11
N ALA A 52 -2.64 -5.76 -0.74
CA ALA A 52 -3.13 -5.93 -2.11
C ALA A 52 -4.63 -5.57 -2.22
N GLY A 53 -5.45 -6.08 -1.30
CA GLY A 53 -6.88 -5.80 -1.24
C GLY A 53 -7.18 -4.32 -1.05
N ALA A 54 -6.39 -3.62 -0.23
CA ALA A 54 -6.53 -2.20 0.02
C ALA A 54 -6.21 -1.35 -1.22
N VAL A 55 -5.14 -1.66 -1.96
CA VAL A 55 -4.81 -0.99 -3.23
C VAL A 55 -5.93 -1.21 -4.27
N ILE A 56 -6.43 -2.45 -4.39
CA ILE A 56 -7.53 -2.77 -5.32
C ILE A 56 -8.81 -2.00 -4.93
N ALA A 57 -9.15 -1.95 -3.65
CA ALA A 57 -10.30 -1.20 -3.14
C ALA A 57 -10.17 0.31 -3.43
N ALA A 58 -8.99 0.88 -3.18
CA ALA A 58 -8.70 2.29 -3.42
C ALA A 58 -8.80 2.65 -4.91
N LEU A 59 -8.30 1.78 -5.80
CA LEU A 59 -8.43 1.97 -7.25
C LEU A 59 -9.89 1.88 -7.71
N LEU A 60 -10.68 0.92 -7.21
CA LEU A 60 -12.11 0.83 -7.58
C LEU A 60 -12.91 2.04 -7.12
N ALA A 61 -12.56 2.61 -5.96
CA ALA A 61 -13.22 3.80 -5.44
C ALA A 61 -13.05 5.03 -6.34
N THR A 62 -12.12 5.03 -7.31
CA THR A 62 -11.98 6.11 -8.30
C THR A 62 -12.99 6.01 -9.46
N GLY A 63 -13.76 4.92 -9.55
CA GLY A 63 -14.84 4.75 -10.53
C GLY A 63 -14.43 4.32 -11.94
N GLY A 64 -13.13 4.08 -12.19
CA GLY A 64 -12.59 3.80 -13.53
C GLY A 64 -11.96 2.42 -13.73
N ALA A 65 -12.02 1.52 -12.75
CA ALA A 65 -11.30 0.25 -12.77
C ALA A 65 -12.20 -0.99 -12.81
N GLY A 66 -11.79 -1.99 -13.60
CA GLY A 66 -12.45 -3.29 -13.73
C GLY A 66 -12.41 -3.86 -15.16
N PRO A 67 -12.92 -5.09 -15.37
CA PRO A 67 -13.45 -6.02 -14.36
C PRO A 67 -12.34 -6.64 -13.49
N LEU A 68 -12.69 -7.10 -12.28
CA LEU A 68 -11.75 -7.82 -11.41
C LEU A 68 -11.63 -9.29 -11.82
N SER A 69 -10.41 -9.85 -11.73
CA SER A 69 -10.25 -11.30 -11.67
C SER A 69 -10.80 -11.86 -10.35
N PRO A 70 -11.09 -13.18 -10.26
CA PRO A 70 -11.51 -13.81 -9.01
C PRO A 70 -10.54 -13.56 -7.85
N GLU A 71 -9.23 -13.59 -8.10
CA GLU A 71 -8.18 -13.37 -7.10
C GLU A 71 -8.19 -11.92 -6.60
N ALA A 72 -8.34 -10.96 -7.51
CA ALA A 72 -8.44 -9.55 -7.16
C ALA A 72 -9.73 -9.26 -6.36
N ALA A 73 -10.84 -9.91 -6.72
CA ALA A 73 -12.09 -9.82 -5.97
C ALA A 73 -11.97 -10.44 -4.57
N ALA A 74 -11.28 -11.57 -4.43
CA ALA A 74 -11.03 -12.20 -3.14
C ALA A 74 -10.16 -11.32 -2.24
N ALA A 75 -9.04 -10.78 -2.76
CA ALA A 75 -8.17 -9.87 -2.02
C ALA A 75 -8.91 -8.61 -1.56
N ARG A 76 -9.66 -7.97 -2.47
CA ARG A 76 -10.50 -6.81 -2.14
C ARG A 76 -11.48 -7.15 -1.02
N THR A 77 -12.18 -8.29 -1.15
CA THR A 77 -13.19 -8.72 -0.17
C THR A 77 -12.56 -9.00 1.19
N ALA A 78 -11.36 -9.59 1.25
CA ALA A 78 -10.64 -9.80 2.50
C ALA A 78 -10.37 -8.47 3.23
N TYR A 79 -9.93 -7.44 2.49
CA TYR A 79 -9.72 -6.10 3.05
C TYR A 79 -11.04 -5.43 3.45
N THR A 80 -11.99 -5.28 2.52
CA THR A 80 -13.24 -4.53 2.77
C THR A 80 -14.18 -5.24 3.75
N GLY A 81 -14.06 -6.56 3.88
CA GLY A 81 -14.82 -7.38 4.81
C GLY A 81 -14.21 -7.45 6.22
N THR A 82 -13.03 -6.88 6.45
CA THR A 82 -12.38 -6.82 7.76
C THR A 82 -12.61 -5.44 8.38
N PRO A 83 -13.44 -5.31 9.44
CA PRO A 83 -13.82 -4.01 10.00
C PRO A 83 -12.64 -3.15 10.50
N ASP A 84 -11.60 -3.80 11.03
CA ASP A 84 -10.34 -3.17 11.44
C ASP A 84 -9.17 -3.88 10.75
N ALA A 85 -9.00 -3.62 9.45
CA ALA A 85 -7.94 -4.24 8.67
C ALA A 85 -6.54 -3.88 9.20
N ALA A 86 -6.34 -2.64 9.68
CA ALA A 86 -5.08 -2.20 10.27
C ALA A 86 -4.75 -2.99 11.55
N GLY A 87 -5.71 -3.11 12.46
CA GLY A 87 -5.57 -3.93 13.68
C GLY A 87 -5.38 -5.42 13.36
N ALA A 88 -6.07 -5.96 12.36
CA ALA A 88 -5.87 -7.34 11.92
C ALA A 88 -4.45 -7.58 11.38
N VAL A 89 -3.87 -6.62 10.66
CA VAL A 89 -2.46 -6.69 10.23
C VAL A 89 -1.51 -6.57 11.43
N ALA A 90 -1.75 -5.65 12.36
CA ALA A 90 -0.94 -5.48 13.56
C ALA A 90 -0.93 -6.75 14.45
N ALA A 91 -2.01 -7.53 14.41
CA ALA A 91 -2.16 -8.78 15.16
C ALA A 91 -1.77 -10.04 14.36
N CYS A 92 -1.31 -9.92 13.12
CA CYS A 92 -0.96 -11.08 12.29
C CYS A 92 0.36 -11.72 12.75
N SER A 93 0.62 -12.97 12.32
CA SER A 93 1.77 -13.75 12.80
C SER A 93 3.12 -13.08 12.58
N SER A 94 3.37 -12.51 11.40
CA SER A 94 4.63 -11.80 11.10
C SER A 94 4.75 -10.48 11.85
N ALA A 95 3.66 -9.75 12.05
CA ALA A 95 3.67 -8.54 12.88
C ALA A 95 4.00 -8.85 14.35
N LEU A 96 3.41 -9.92 14.90
CA LEU A 96 3.71 -10.36 16.26
C LEU A 96 5.16 -10.86 16.41
N GLU A 97 5.68 -11.57 15.41
CA GLU A 97 7.08 -12.01 15.37
C GLU A 97 8.05 -10.82 15.31
N LEU A 98 7.77 -9.85 14.42
CA LEU A 98 8.57 -8.64 14.25
C LEU A 98 8.57 -7.79 15.53
N ALA A 99 7.41 -7.63 16.17
CA ALA A 99 7.29 -6.92 17.45
C ALA A 99 8.06 -7.61 18.59
N ARG A 100 7.99 -8.95 18.68
CA ARG A 100 8.78 -9.74 19.66
C ARG A 100 10.28 -9.62 19.41
N SER A 101 10.68 -9.40 18.17
CA SER A 101 12.07 -9.14 17.76
C SER A 101 12.53 -7.71 18.07
N GLY A 102 11.69 -6.88 18.69
CA GLY A 102 12.03 -5.51 19.12
C GLY A 102 11.60 -4.40 18.15
N PHE A 103 10.82 -4.72 17.12
CA PHE A 103 10.41 -3.78 16.07
C PHE A 103 8.91 -3.46 16.14
N ALA A 104 8.38 -3.26 17.34
CA ALA A 104 6.96 -2.95 17.53
C ALA A 104 6.55 -1.59 16.91
N ASP A 105 7.45 -0.61 16.94
CA ASP A 105 7.22 0.70 16.33
C ASP A 105 7.12 0.61 14.80
N ASP A 106 7.92 -0.27 14.17
CA ASP A 106 7.83 -0.51 12.72
C ASP A 106 6.47 -1.10 12.33
N VAL A 107 5.92 -2.00 13.16
CA VAL A 107 4.56 -2.54 12.97
C VAL A 107 3.53 -1.42 13.09
N ALA A 108 3.64 -0.56 14.11
CA ALA A 108 2.73 0.56 14.31
C ALA A 108 2.73 1.51 13.12
N ILE A 109 3.91 1.83 12.57
CA ILE A 109 4.06 2.66 11.36
C ILE A 109 3.48 1.94 10.13
N ALA A 110 3.73 0.64 9.96
CA ALA A 110 3.31 -0.12 8.79
C ALA A 110 1.79 -0.20 8.63
N VAL A 111 1.05 -0.19 9.74
CA VAL A 111 -0.42 -0.28 9.74
C VAL A 111 -1.13 1.07 9.66
N GLU A 112 -0.41 2.18 9.69
CA GLU A 112 -0.99 3.49 9.40
C GLU A 112 -1.66 3.48 8.03
N VAL A 113 -2.92 3.89 7.95
CA VAL A 113 -3.66 3.97 6.69
C VAL A 113 -3.59 5.40 6.17
N ASP A 114 -3.17 5.58 4.92
CA ASP A 114 -3.10 6.86 4.22
C ASP A 114 -2.27 7.97 4.93
N ALA A 115 -1.28 7.57 5.74
CA ALA A 115 -0.33 8.51 6.38
C ALA A 115 0.69 9.13 5.41
N SER A 116 0.76 8.68 4.16
CA SER A 116 1.66 9.18 3.11
C SER A 116 0.93 9.37 1.79
N THR A 117 1.21 10.49 1.12
CA THR A 117 0.73 10.79 -0.23
C THR A 117 1.72 10.38 -1.32
N THR A 118 2.89 9.85 -0.95
CA THR A 118 3.93 9.48 -1.91
C THR A 118 3.60 8.17 -2.61
N VAL A 119 3.70 8.14 -3.94
CA VAL A 119 3.62 6.92 -4.75
C VAL A 119 5.01 6.59 -5.28
N PRO A 120 5.74 5.62 -4.71
CA PRO A 120 7.03 5.20 -5.23
C PRO A 120 6.86 4.53 -6.60
N VAL A 121 7.57 5.04 -7.62
CA VAL A 121 7.59 4.51 -8.98
C VAL A 121 8.99 4.00 -9.30
N LEU A 122 9.11 2.75 -9.73
CA LEU A 122 10.38 2.18 -10.18
C LEU A 122 10.79 2.80 -11.52
N THR A 123 11.87 3.58 -11.51
CA THR A 123 12.48 4.26 -12.65
C THR A 123 13.98 3.98 -12.64
N ASP A 124 14.54 3.48 -13.73
CA ASP A 124 15.98 3.22 -13.88
C ASP A 124 16.61 2.42 -12.72
N GLY A 125 15.88 1.42 -12.20
CA GLY A 125 16.37 0.51 -11.15
C GLY A 125 16.20 1.03 -9.71
N ALA A 126 15.66 2.22 -9.50
CA ALA A 126 15.38 2.77 -8.18
C ALA A 126 13.93 3.27 -8.05
N PHE A 127 13.40 3.28 -6.83
CA PHE A 127 12.11 3.91 -6.57
C PHE A 127 12.29 5.42 -6.38
N THR A 128 11.58 6.20 -7.19
CA THR A 128 11.49 7.66 -7.07
C THR A 128 10.06 8.07 -6.76
N ALA A 129 9.86 9.28 -6.21
CA ALA A 129 8.52 9.79 -6.00
C ALA A 129 7.84 10.03 -7.35
N GLY A 130 6.70 9.37 -7.56
CA GLY A 130 5.89 9.54 -8.76
C GLY A 130 5.33 10.95 -8.85
N THR A 131 5.48 11.58 -10.01
CA THR A 131 4.87 12.88 -10.28
C THR A 131 3.37 12.74 -10.45
N HIS A 132 2.61 13.67 -9.88
CA HIS A 132 1.23 13.91 -10.30
C HIS A 132 1.28 14.64 -11.64
N THR A 133 0.48 14.23 -12.63
CA THR A 133 0.32 15.03 -13.84
C THR A 133 -0.24 16.40 -13.43
N ALA A 134 0.39 17.49 -13.88
CA ALA A 134 0.00 18.84 -13.52
C ALA A 134 -1.49 19.10 -13.79
N GLY A 135 -2.21 19.64 -12.79
CA GLY A 135 -3.64 19.98 -12.89
C GLY A 135 -4.60 19.20 -11.98
N SER A 136 -4.12 18.48 -10.97
CA SER A 136 -4.96 17.75 -10.01
C SER A 136 -5.29 18.60 -8.77
N PRO A 137 -6.49 18.54 -8.16
CA PRO A 137 -6.91 19.40 -7.04
C PRO A 137 -6.13 19.24 -5.72
N LEU A 138 -5.08 18.42 -5.69
CA LEU A 138 -4.38 17.99 -4.49
C LEU A 138 -3.00 18.65 -4.31
N ASP A 139 -2.66 19.67 -5.11
CA ASP A 139 -1.38 20.40 -5.03
C ASP A 139 -1.19 21.21 -3.72
N GLY A 140 -2.04 21.02 -2.70
CA GLY A 140 -2.12 21.89 -1.52
C GLY A 140 -1.78 21.28 -0.15
N ALA A 141 -1.53 19.97 -0.01
CA ALA A 141 -1.27 19.38 1.31
C ALA A 141 0.21 18.97 1.47
N ALA A 142 1.08 19.97 1.56
CA ALA A 142 2.39 19.76 2.16
C ALA A 142 2.18 19.33 3.63
N HIS A 143 2.77 18.21 4.03
CA HIS A 143 2.84 17.84 5.45
C HIS A 143 3.61 18.93 6.21
N THR A 144 2.90 19.79 6.93
CA THR A 144 3.48 20.65 7.98
C THR A 144 3.52 19.86 9.29
N GLY A 145 4.30 18.79 9.32
CA GLY A 145 4.67 18.14 10.58
C GLY A 145 5.73 19.00 11.30
N PRO A 146 5.75 19.04 12.64
CA PRO A 146 6.76 19.79 13.36
C PRO A 146 8.16 19.20 13.06
N VAL A 147 9.05 20.05 12.56
CA VAL A 147 10.47 19.72 12.40
C VAL A 147 11.05 19.57 13.80
N HIS A 148 11.47 18.37 14.17
CA HIS A 148 12.22 18.15 15.41
C HIS A 148 13.60 18.82 15.25
N PRO A 149 13.95 19.85 16.04
CA PRO A 149 15.27 20.44 15.95
C PRO A 149 16.32 19.42 16.44
N THR A 150 17.41 19.31 15.70
CA THR A 150 18.64 18.63 16.12
C THR A 150 19.32 19.47 17.20
N PRO A 151 19.78 18.87 18.31
CA PRO A 151 20.52 19.61 19.34
C PRO A 151 21.93 19.96 18.85
N PRO A 152 22.50 21.12 19.24
CA PRO A 152 23.88 21.45 18.94
C PRO A 152 24.84 20.60 19.80
N GLY A 153 25.97 20.22 19.20
CA GLY A 153 27.10 19.56 19.88
C GLY A 153 28.01 20.53 20.62
#